data_AF-A0A1Q6E3X8-F1
#
_entry.id   AF-A0A1Q6E3X8-F1
#
_cell.length_a   1.000
_cell.length_b   1.000
_cell.length_c   1.000
_cell.angle_alpha   90.00
_cell.angle_beta   90.00
_cell.angle_gamma   90.00
#
_symmetry.space_group_name_H-M   'P 1'
#
loop_
_entity.id
_entity.type
_entity.pdbx_description
1 polymer ?
#
loop_
_entity_poly.entity_id
_entity_poly.type
_entity_poly.pdbx_seq_one_letter_code
_entity_poly.pdbx_strand_id
1 'polypeptide(L)'
;MVAQTEQHLETTPHHRCIAGYSLAGLFATWAPFNTTLFDALASASGSLWYPDFSEYVSINTFAKKPLCAYFSLGTKEAKTPSRLLRSVSQRTKSVVSSFQEKGVETLFESNPGNHFKEPDLRMAKGICWMLRQLNR
;
A
#
# COMPACT_ATOMS: atom_id res chain seq x y z
N MET A 1 12.43 3.56 16.19
CA MET A 1 13.00 2.89 15.00
C MET A 1 13.40 3.90 13.93
N VAL A 2 12.49 4.59 13.21
CA VAL A 2 12.88 5.54 12.12
C VAL A 2 13.91 6.60 12.57
N ALA A 3 13.62 7.37 13.63
CA ALA A 3 14.53 8.39 14.13
C ALA A 3 15.89 7.83 14.61
N GLN A 4 15.89 6.62 15.19
CA GLN A 4 17.12 5.96 15.64
C GLN A 4 17.96 5.51 14.44
N THR A 5 17.34 5.01 13.37
CA THR A 5 18.02 4.62 12.13
C THR A 5 18.62 5.84 11.43
N GLU A 6 17.89 6.94 11.35
CA GLU A 6 18.40 8.19 10.74
C GLU A 6 19.55 8.79 11.53
N GLN A 7 19.45 8.78 12.86
CA GLN A 7 20.55 9.19 13.73
C GLN A 7 21.78 8.30 13.51
N HIS A 8 21.60 6.99 13.39
CA HIS A 8 22.71 6.06 13.15
C HIS A 8 23.35 6.21 11.77
N LEU A 9 22.57 6.60 10.75
CA LEU A 9 23.06 6.84 9.39
C LEU A 9 23.58 8.27 9.18
N GLU A 10 23.50 9.13 10.20
CA GLU A 10 23.92 10.54 10.19
C GLU A 10 23.39 11.31 8.97
N THR A 11 22.16 10.98 8.55
CA THR A 11 21.54 11.54 7.34
C THR A 11 20.07 11.86 7.57
N THR A 12 19.61 12.94 6.93
CA THR A 12 18.19 13.30 6.88
C THR A 12 17.65 12.91 5.51
N PRO A 13 16.79 11.89 5.40
CA PRO A 13 16.24 11.49 4.12
C PRO A 13 15.29 12.56 3.56
N HIS A 14 15.39 12.82 2.26
CA HIS A 14 14.46 13.72 1.56
C HIS A 14 13.03 13.17 1.54
N HIS A 15 12.92 11.84 1.44
CA HIS A 15 11.65 11.12 1.48
C HIS A 15 11.71 9.90 2.38
N ARG A 16 10.62 9.65 3.11
CA ARG A 16 10.39 8.42 3.86
C ARG A 16 9.26 7.65 3.19
N CYS A 17 9.48 6.38 2.88
CA CYS A 17 8.47 5.54 2.23
C CYS A 17 8.16 4.32 3.07
N ILE A 18 6.94 3.81 2.95
CA ILE A 18 6.53 2.55 3.59
C ILE A 18 6.07 1.54 2.55
N ALA A 19 6.60 0.33 2.60
CA ALA A 19 6.23 -0.75 1.69
C ALA A 19 5.90 -2.01 2.50
N GLY A 20 4.88 -2.75 2.06
CA GLY A 20 4.49 -3.95 2.77
C GLY A 20 3.70 -4.94 1.91
N TYR A 21 3.89 -6.22 2.24
CA TYR A 21 3.19 -7.34 1.63
C TYR A 21 2.14 -7.92 2.59
N SER A 22 0.97 -8.33 2.10
CA SER A 22 -0.07 -8.94 2.95
C SER A 22 -0.52 -8.04 4.11
N LEU A 23 -0.42 -8.46 5.38
CA LEU A 23 -0.72 -7.62 6.54
C LEU A 23 0.20 -6.39 6.64
N ALA A 24 1.46 -6.47 6.19
CA ALA A 24 2.32 -5.29 6.12
C ALA A 24 1.81 -4.31 5.05
N GLY A 25 1.18 -4.81 3.97
CA GLY A 25 0.52 -3.95 2.97
C GLY A 25 -0.73 -3.26 3.52
N LEU A 26 -1.50 -3.95 4.37
CA LEU A 26 -2.58 -3.33 5.14
C LEU A 26 -2.04 -2.19 6.02
N PHE A 27 -0.98 -2.45 6.80
CA PHE A 27 -0.36 -1.44 7.66
C PHE A 27 0.20 -0.25 6.85
N ALA A 28 0.88 -0.51 5.73
CA ALA A 28 1.38 0.54 4.83
C ALA A 28 0.24 1.43 4.31
N THR A 29 -0.93 0.84 4.03
CA THR A 29 -2.12 1.57 3.56
C THR A 29 -2.79 2.39 4.68
N TRP A 30 -2.74 1.89 5.91
CA TRP A 30 -3.30 2.55 7.10
C TRP A 30 -2.43 3.73 7.58
N ALA A 31 -1.11 3.63 7.43
CA ALA A 31 -0.14 4.61 7.91
C ALA A 31 -0.44 6.08 7.54
N PRO A 32 -0.75 6.47 6.29
CA PRO A 32 -0.97 7.89 5.94
C PRO A 32 -2.19 8.52 6.64
N PHE A 33 -3.11 7.73 7.17
CA PHE A 33 -4.26 8.21 7.95
C PHE A 33 -3.90 8.48 9.43
N ASN A 34 -2.78 7.95 9.92
CA ASN A 34 -2.46 7.92 11.35
C ASN A 34 -1.10 8.52 11.70
N THR A 35 -0.29 8.83 10.70
CA THR A 35 1.01 9.47 10.91
C THR A 35 1.41 10.33 9.72
N THR A 36 2.26 11.32 9.97
CA THR A 36 2.85 12.21 8.97
C THR A 36 4.24 11.76 8.51
N LEU A 37 4.71 10.61 9.00
CA LEU A 37 6.08 10.15 8.80
C LEU A 37 6.41 9.79 7.35
N PHE A 38 5.46 9.27 6.57
CA PHE A 38 5.73 8.72 5.24
C PHE A 38 5.16 9.61 4.14
N ASP A 39 5.95 9.80 3.08
CA ASP A 39 5.62 10.57 1.88
C ASP A 39 4.92 9.72 0.82
N ALA A 40 5.18 8.42 0.78
CA ALA A 40 4.61 7.52 -0.20
C ALA A 40 4.50 6.08 0.33
N LEU A 41 3.65 5.28 -0.32
CA LEU A 41 3.43 3.89 0.08
C LEU A 41 3.37 2.89 -1.07
N ALA A 42 3.71 1.64 -0.78
CA ALA A 42 3.46 0.50 -1.63
C ALA A 42 2.82 -0.66 -0.85
N SER A 43 1.65 -1.12 -1.31
CA SER A 43 0.88 -2.21 -0.72
C SER A 43 0.72 -3.35 -1.72
N ALA A 44 1.58 -4.36 -1.59
CA ALA A 44 1.57 -5.53 -2.48
C ALA A 44 0.76 -6.67 -1.87
N SER A 45 -0.26 -7.14 -2.59
CA SER A 45 -1.17 -8.19 -2.11
C SER A 45 -1.69 -7.88 -0.71
N GLY A 46 -1.98 -6.61 -0.44
CA GLY A 46 -2.36 -6.14 0.88
C GLY A 46 -3.60 -6.85 1.40
N SER A 47 -3.65 -7.12 2.71
CA SER A 47 -4.80 -7.76 3.38
C SER A 47 -5.98 -6.78 3.54
N LEU A 48 -6.34 -6.08 2.46
CA LEU A 48 -7.35 -5.02 2.43
C LEU A 48 -8.78 -5.57 2.54
N TRP A 49 -8.93 -6.90 2.55
CA TRP A 49 -10.14 -7.60 2.95
C TRP A 49 -10.43 -7.50 4.45
N TYR A 50 -9.45 -7.05 5.26
CA TYR A 50 -9.61 -6.94 6.71
C TYR A 50 -10.91 -6.18 7.04
N PRO A 51 -11.71 -6.66 8.01
CA PRO A 51 -13.03 -6.10 8.30
C PRO A 51 -13.02 -4.57 8.37
N ASP A 52 -14.00 -3.97 7.67
CA ASP A 52 -14.30 -2.53 7.65
C ASP A 52 -13.17 -1.62 7.13
N PHE A 53 -12.05 -2.17 6.68
CA PHE A 53 -10.89 -1.36 6.30
C PHE A 53 -11.14 -0.45 5.09
N SER A 54 -11.88 -0.93 4.07
CA SER A 54 -12.22 -0.08 2.91
C SER A 54 -13.13 1.08 3.28
N GLU A 55 -14.00 0.89 4.28
CA GLU A 55 -14.88 1.94 4.80
C GLU A 55 -14.10 2.92 5.68
N TYR A 56 -13.21 2.43 6.53
CA TYR A 56 -12.25 3.25 7.24
C TYR A 56 -11.49 4.19 6.29
N VAL A 57 -10.95 3.66 5.19
CA VAL A 57 -10.24 4.46 4.17
C VAL A 57 -11.16 5.50 3.52
N SER A 58 -12.43 5.16 3.23
CA SER A 58 -13.34 6.08 2.55
C SER A 58 -13.73 7.28 3.43
N ILE A 59 -14.01 7.06 4.70
CA ILE A 59 -14.53 8.09 5.61
C ILE A 59 -13.43 8.94 6.26
N ASN A 60 -12.21 8.42 6.40
CA ASN A 60 -11.13 9.15 7.06
C ASN A 60 -10.37 10.05 6.08
N THR A 61 -9.73 11.08 6.65
CA THR A 61 -8.80 11.97 5.96
C THR A 61 -7.36 11.60 6.30
N PHE A 62 -6.43 11.92 5.40
CA PHE A 62 -5.03 11.65 5.65
C PHE A 62 -4.48 12.57 6.75
N ALA A 63 -3.70 12.02 7.68
CA ALA A 63 -2.85 12.83 8.55
C ALA A 63 -1.80 13.58 7.74
N LYS A 64 -1.25 12.92 6.72
CA LYS A 64 -0.47 13.53 5.63
C LYS A 64 -0.84 12.85 4.33
N LYS A 65 -1.32 13.63 3.35
CA LYS A 65 -1.63 13.09 2.03
C LYS A 65 -0.34 12.56 1.39
N PRO A 66 -0.26 11.26 1.04
CA PRO A 66 0.91 10.73 0.35
C PRO A 66 1.02 11.34 -1.04
N LEU A 67 2.26 11.50 -1.51
CA LEU A 67 2.57 11.96 -2.86
C LEU A 67 2.13 10.93 -3.89
N CYS A 68 2.40 9.64 -3.64
CA CYS A 68 1.93 8.55 -4.47
C CYS A 68 1.64 7.27 -3.67
N ALA A 69 0.82 6.39 -4.23
CA ALA A 69 0.45 5.10 -3.65
C ALA A 69 0.42 3.99 -4.70
N TYR A 70 1.17 2.92 -4.47
CA TYR A 70 1.13 1.72 -5.29
C TYR A 70 0.32 0.62 -4.61
N PHE A 71 -0.57 -0.03 -5.37
CA PHE A 71 -1.31 -1.20 -4.94
C PHE A 71 -1.13 -2.33 -5.95
N SER A 72 -1.04 -3.57 -5.47
CA SER A 72 -1.08 -4.72 -6.37
C SER A 72 -1.88 -5.88 -5.81
N LEU A 73 -2.45 -6.70 -6.69
CA LEU A 73 -3.14 -7.93 -6.31
C LEU A 73 -2.98 -9.03 -7.35
N GLY A 74 -2.85 -10.28 -6.90
CA GLY A 74 -2.83 -11.46 -7.74
C GLY A 74 -4.22 -11.81 -8.31
N THR A 75 -4.30 -12.18 -9.59
CA THR A 75 -5.55 -12.53 -10.29
C THR A 75 -6.30 -13.72 -9.69
N LYS A 76 -5.62 -14.57 -8.90
CA LYS A 76 -6.20 -15.73 -8.22
C LYS A 76 -6.38 -15.53 -6.71
N GLU A 77 -6.05 -14.37 -6.14
CA GLU A 77 -6.14 -14.15 -4.68
C GLU A 77 -7.57 -14.22 -4.14
N ALA A 78 -8.54 -13.73 -4.92
CA ALA A 78 -9.96 -13.88 -4.58
C ALA A 78 -10.51 -15.29 -4.86
N LYS A 79 -9.77 -16.16 -5.56
CA LYS A 79 -10.16 -17.55 -5.87
C LYS A 79 -9.77 -18.48 -4.72
N THR A 80 -10.46 -18.34 -3.59
CA THR A 80 -10.17 -19.06 -2.36
C THR A 80 -11.44 -19.58 -1.68
N PRO A 81 -11.38 -20.75 -1.00
CA PRO A 81 -12.49 -21.25 -0.20
C PRO A 81 -12.90 -20.29 0.92
N SER A 82 -11.95 -19.52 1.48
CA SER A 82 -12.22 -18.58 2.58
C SER A 82 -13.16 -17.46 2.15
N ARG A 83 -14.35 -17.41 2.77
CA ARG A 83 -15.38 -16.40 2.48
C ARG A 83 -14.88 -14.98 2.70
N LEU A 84 -14.08 -14.76 3.75
CA LEU A 84 -13.50 -13.45 4.08
C LEU A 84 -12.59 -12.95 2.95
N LEU A 85 -11.67 -13.81 2.50
CA LEU A 85 -10.65 -13.47 1.51
C LEU A 85 -11.22 -13.26 0.10
N ARG A 86 -12.38 -13.82 -0.24
CA ARG A 86 -13.01 -13.61 -1.57
C ARG A 86 -13.28 -12.13 -1.87
N SER A 87 -13.46 -11.31 -0.84
CA SER A 87 -13.72 -9.89 -0.97
C SER A 87 -12.46 -9.06 -1.31
N VAL A 88 -11.25 -9.63 -1.21
CA VAL A 88 -9.99 -8.88 -1.33
C VAL A 88 -9.87 -8.08 -2.65
N SER A 89 -10.37 -8.64 -3.76
CA SER A 89 -10.35 -7.95 -5.05
C SER A 89 -11.23 -6.70 -5.05
N GLN A 90 -12.47 -6.82 -4.57
CA GLN A 90 -13.39 -5.69 -4.47
C GLN A 90 -12.89 -4.65 -3.47
N ARG A 91 -12.44 -5.09 -2.29
CA ARG A 91 -11.96 -4.20 -1.22
C ARG A 91 -10.70 -3.44 -1.64
N THR A 92 -9.77 -4.09 -2.35
CA THR A 92 -8.59 -3.42 -2.92
C THR A 92 -8.99 -2.35 -3.92
N LYS A 93 -9.95 -2.63 -4.82
CA LYS A 93 -10.45 -1.63 -5.77
C LYS A 93 -11.10 -0.44 -5.05
N SER A 94 -11.92 -0.67 -4.03
CA SER A 94 -12.52 0.41 -3.24
C SER A 94 -11.47 1.30 -2.55
N VAL A 95 -10.42 0.70 -2.00
CA VAL A 95 -9.30 1.45 -1.42
C VAL A 95 -8.57 2.28 -2.48
N VAL A 96 -8.25 1.68 -3.64
CA VAL A 96 -7.60 2.38 -4.76
C VAL A 96 -8.42 3.58 -5.22
N SER A 97 -9.73 3.39 -5.43
CA SER A 97 -10.64 4.48 -5.83
C SER A 97 -10.67 5.59 -4.79
N SER A 98 -10.71 5.25 -3.50
CA SER A 98 -10.71 6.25 -2.44
C SER A 98 -9.41 7.07 -2.40
N PHE A 99 -8.24 6.46 -2.61
CA PHE A 99 -6.98 7.20 -2.71
C PHE A 99 -6.96 8.15 -3.92
N GLN A 100 -7.49 7.71 -5.07
CA GLN A 100 -7.62 8.53 -6.27
C GLN A 100 -8.57 9.71 -6.06
N GLU A 101 -9.74 9.47 -5.46
CA GLU A 101 -10.73 10.51 -5.12
C GLU A 101 -10.19 11.54 -4.12
N LYS A 102 -9.32 11.11 -3.20
CA LYS A 102 -8.60 12.01 -2.27
C LYS A 102 -7.39 12.69 -2.92
N GLY A 103 -7.18 12.53 -4.23
CA GLY A 103 -6.18 13.26 -5.01
C GLY A 103 -4.74 12.79 -4.78
N VAL A 104 -4.54 11.47 -4.61
CA VAL A 104 -3.23 10.81 -4.56
C VAL A 104 -2.89 10.19 -5.92
N GLU A 105 -1.68 10.40 -6.43
CA GLU A 105 -1.19 9.68 -7.62
C GLU A 105 -1.11 8.18 -7.30
N THR A 106 -2.02 7.39 -7.90
CA THR A 106 -2.24 6.01 -7.48
C THR A 106 -2.16 5.05 -8.66
N LEU A 107 -1.33 4.00 -8.53
CA LEU A 107 -1.27 2.88 -9.48
C LEU A 107 -1.84 1.61 -8.84
N PHE A 108 -2.68 0.89 -9.59
CA PHE A 108 -3.10 -0.47 -9.28
C PHE A 108 -2.59 -1.46 -10.33
N GLU A 109 -1.77 -2.42 -9.93
CA GLU A 109 -1.24 -3.47 -10.81
C GLU A 109 -1.87 -4.85 -10.49
N SER A 110 -2.47 -5.46 -11.51
CA SER A 110 -2.97 -6.84 -11.44
C SER A 110 -1.86 -7.80 -11.88
N ASN A 111 -1.44 -8.71 -11.00
CA ASN A 111 -0.37 -9.66 -11.28
C ASN A 111 -0.94 -11.07 -11.53
N PRO A 112 -0.44 -11.84 -12.52
CA PRO A 112 -0.85 -13.23 -12.68
C PRO A 112 -0.49 -14.07 -11.44
N GLY A 113 -1.42 -14.85 -10.90
CA GLY A 113 -1.14 -15.83 -9.83
C GLY A 113 -1.88 -15.58 -8.52
N ASN A 114 -1.52 -16.37 -7.51
CA ASN A 114 -2.10 -16.29 -6.15
C ASN A 114 -1.25 -15.36 -5.26
N HIS A 115 -1.54 -15.39 -3.95
CA HIS A 115 -0.92 -14.53 -2.93
C HIS A 115 0.57 -14.81 -2.71
N PHE A 116 1.05 -16.01 -3.03
CA PHE A 116 2.42 -16.45 -2.75
C PHE A 116 3.31 -16.45 -4.00
N LYS A 117 2.77 -16.04 -5.15
CA LYS A 117 3.54 -16.03 -6.38
C LYS A 117 4.39 -14.76 -6.47
N GLU A 118 5.70 -14.95 -6.40
CA GLU A 118 6.73 -13.92 -6.64
C GLU A 118 6.59 -12.69 -5.70
N PRO A 119 6.53 -12.88 -4.37
CA PRO A 119 6.33 -11.77 -3.44
C PRO A 119 7.44 -10.71 -3.55
N ASP A 120 8.70 -11.14 -3.68
CA ASP A 120 9.85 -10.24 -3.79
C ASP A 120 9.78 -9.37 -5.05
N LEU A 121 9.44 -9.97 -6.20
CA LEU A 121 9.31 -9.25 -7.47
C LEU A 121 8.17 -8.23 -7.43
N ARG A 122 7.01 -8.61 -6.88
CA ARG A 122 5.87 -7.70 -6.73
C ARG A 122 6.22 -6.53 -5.83
N MET A 123 6.93 -6.80 -4.74
CA MET A 123 7.34 -5.74 -3.83
C MET A 123 8.37 -4.81 -4.48
N ALA A 124 9.37 -5.37 -5.17
CA ALA A 124 10.38 -4.61 -5.91
C ALA A 124 9.74 -3.70 -6.98
N LYS A 125 8.76 -4.20 -7.73
CA LYS A 125 8.00 -3.38 -8.70
C LYS A 125 7.33 -2.18 -8.03
N GLY A 126 6.64 -2.40 -6.90
CA GLY A 126 5.97 -1.34 -6.17
C GLY A 126 6.94 -0.27 -5.65
N ILE A 127 8.06 -0.70 -5.07
CA ILE A 127 9.11 0.21 -4.59
C ILE A 127 9.71 1.00 -5.76
N CYS A 128 10.09 0.34 -6.85
CA CYS A 128 10.65 0.98 -8.03
C CYS A 128 9.70 2.01 -8.65
N TRP A 129 8.40 1.69 -8.74
CA TRP A 129 7.41 2.63 -9.26
C TRP A 129 7.29 3.86 -8.36
N MET A 130 7.20 3.67 -7.05
CA MET A 130 7.10 4.74 -6.05
C MET A 130 8.31 5.68 -6.11
N LEU A 131 9.54 5.13 -6.14
CA LEU A 131 10.77 5.93 -6.25
C LEU A 131 10.82 6.76 -7.54
N ARG A 132 10.30 6.24 -8.65
CA ARG A 132 10.21 7.00 -9.91
C ARG A 132 9.24 8.17 -9.83
N GLN A 133 8.20 8.11 -9.01
CA GLN A 133 7.27 9.23 -8.84
C GLN A 133 7.91 10.35 -7.99
N LEU A 134 8.68 9.96 -6.97
CA LEU A 134 9.33 10.91 -6.06
C LEU A 134 10.51 11.67 -6.69
N ASN A 135 11.06 11.16 -7.78
CA ASN A 135 12.17 11.78 -8.51
C ASN A 135 11.72 12.64 -9.71
N ARG A 136 10.42 12.94 -9.82
CA ARG A 136 9.87 13.84 -10.85
C ARG A 136 9.93 15.29 -10.38
#